data_AF-A0A2A9NT91-F1
#
_entry.id   AF-A0A2A9NT91-F1
#
_cell.length_a   1.000
_cell.length_b   1.000
_cell.length_c   1.000
_cell.angle_alpha   90.00
_cell.angle_beta   90.00
_cell.angle_gamma   90.00
#
_symmetry.space_group_name_H-M   'P 1'
#
loop_
_entity.id
_entity.type
_entity.pdbx_description
1 polymer ?
#
loop_
_entity_poly.entity_id
_entity_poly.type
_entity_poly.pdbx_seq_one_letter_code
_entity_poly.pdbx_strand_id
1 'polypeptide(L)'
;MSGKGSSKKFTFDFFLYDELILCIFSHLSWVDLCAVQATSRKWSRLATDNELWRNLYFTVFGRTRLRGARGFTGRLDGREVRPLPSRVKTGEFKDWKWMFRISSNWRKGRCMVEQLQLLPPAPLEDVQSAKTHILLAGSLIVTASSKQSLLPCVHLSGPDGLYYDLPCPSRQPALFHVTALALDQSPPISRDVGIAAFLSTGEFHVFRVDYSNPTSSTLQLSHSPIRRTSRTSPIIQAVYHHPILITLSESFSLSIYDLSSGLARHSQTLSSYTSHPPTSLVLSTPTATTYKLVLTYAVPVYPRHWSVGITELIISAPSSHTEPLKSSTSPSATFAEESSYNGAELVCVTATRTIRAVDIPHGWIDEEKLRVIQEQWSRKVTHVADTQTDGKWVVLAPGGPLPTSRVSSSSSPHSPSHIYSPTSLQLYRLSLPLASSAISAPRPRLTFMRNLHGHTCPVSSMSVADGRCVSLGIDGSIWVWDLETGASTEVLAQDPEVAHPSTHGGIQFEKCMVAFDERRIVTAQGDCVRVRRFDI
;
A
#
# COMPACT_ATOMS: atom_id res chain seq x y z
N MET A 1 -56.44 -44.04 35.53
CA MET A 1 -56.66 -42.60 35.26
C MET A 1 -55.61 -41.85 36.06
N SER A 2 -54.58 -41.20 35.53
CA SER A 2 -54.52 -40.27 34.41
C SER A 2 -53.12 -40.38 33.77
N GLY A 3 -53.08 -40.71 32.47
CA GLY A 3 -51.85 -40.67 31.69
C GLY A 3 -51.53 -39.22 31.36
N LYS A 4 -50.45 -38.69 31.93
CA LYS A 4 -49.86 -37.41 31.47
C LYS A 4 -49.26 -37.65 30.08
N GLY A 5 -50.08 -37.45 29.05
CA GLY A 5 -49.61 -37.32 27.68
C GLY A 5 -48.72 -36.08 27.58
N SER A 6 -47.41 -36.29 27.52
CA SER A 6 -46.46 -35.27 27.10
C SER A 6 -46.79 -34.94 25.64
N SER A 7 -47.47 -33.81 25.40
CA SER A 7 -47.61 -33.28 24.04
C SER A 7 -46.20 -32.95 23.54
N LYS A 8 -45.62 -33.82 22.72
CA LYS A 8 -44.37 -33.50 22.02
C LYS A 8 -44.64 -32.23 21.21
N LYS A 9 -44.03 -31.11 21.60
CA LYS A 9 -44.10 -29.87 20.82
C LYS A 9 -43.47 -30.17 19.46
N PHE A 10 -44.32 -30.27 18.45
CA PHE A 10 -43.94 -30.53 17.07
C PHE A 10 -43.30 -29.26 16.50
N THR A 11 -41.99 -29.12 16.66
CA THR A 11 -41.21 -28.06 16.02
C THR A 11 -40.82 -28.46 14.60
N PHE A 12 -40.70 -27.45 13.72
CA PHE A 12 -40.25 -27.57 12.33
C PHE A 12 -39.02 -28.48 12.15
N ASP A 13 -38.15 -28.50 13.16
CA ASP A 13 -36.89 -29.24 13.27
C ASP A 13 -37.02 -30.76 13.10
N PHE A 14 -38.19 -31.32 13.43
CA PHE A 14 -38.47 -32.76 13.39
C PHE A 14 -39.08 -33.22 12.05
N PHE A 15 -39.65 -32.30 11.27
CA PHE A 15 -40.35 -32.64 10.02
C PHE A 15 -39.56 -32.30 8.76
N LEU A 16 -38.68 -31.31 8.81
CA LEU A 16 -37.89 -30.90 7.65
C LEU A 16 -36.49 -31.51 7.65
N TYR A 17 -36.09 -32.01 6.49
CA TYR A 17 -34.70 -32.33 6.18
C TYR A 17 -33.83 -31.06 6.23
N ASP A 18 -32.56 -31.23 6.58
CA ASP A 18 -31.61 -30.12 6.72
C ASP A 18 -31.52 -29.26 5.44
N GLU A 19 -31.64 -29.86 4.26
CA GLU A 19 -31.65 -29.15 2.96
C GLU A 19 -32.83 -28.20 2.79
N LEU A 20 -34.02 -28.58 3.28
CA LEU A 20 -35.20 -27.72 3.21
C LEU A 20 -35.07 -26.54 4.19
N ILE A 21 -34.46 -26.79 5.37
CA ILE A 21 -34.17 -25.74 6.34
C ILE A 21 -33.13 -24.76 5.77
N LEU A 22 -32.07 -25.26 5.11
CA LEU A 22 -31.07 -24.43 4.43
C LEU A 22 -31.70 -23.62 3.29
N CYS A 23 -32.62 -24.20 2.52
CA CYS A 23 -33.39 -23.50 1.50
C CYS A 23 -34.21 -22.34 2.11
N ILE A 24 -34.91 -22.57 3.22
CA ILE A 24 -35.63 -21.52 3.94
C ILE A 24 -34.65 -20.44 4.44
N PHE A 25 -33.53 -20.84 5.04
CA PHE A 25 -32.51 -19.93 5.54
C PHE A 25 -31.86 -19.10 4.43
N SER A 26 -31.79 -19.62 3.20
CA SER A 26 -31.23 -18.87 2.06
C SER A 26 -32.03 -17.61 1.69
N HIS A 27 -33.29 -17.54 2.12
CA HIS A 27 -34.16 -16.37 1.93
C HIS A 27 -34.12 -15.37 3.10
N LEU A 28 -33.42 -15.69 4.20
CA LEU A 28 -33.33 -14.83 5.38
C LEU A 28 -32.22 -13.79 5.25
N SER A 29 -32.38 -12.66 5.94
CA SER A 29 -31.31 -11.66 6.05
C SER A 29 -30.21 -12.14 7.01
N TRP A 30 -29.02 -11.55 6.92
CA TRP A 30 -27.92 -11.87 7.85
C TRP A 30 -28.25 -11.49 9.32
N VAL A 31 -29.21 -10.58 9.54
CA VAL A 31 -29.69 -10.21 10.89
C VAL A 31 -30.55 -11.35 11.44
N ASP A 32 -31.49 -11.84 10.64
CA ASP A 32 -32.39 -12.93 11.01
C ASP A 32 -31.62 -14.24 11.22
N LEU A 33 -30.60 -14.50 10.39
CA LEU A 33 -29.73 -15.66 10.55
C LEU A 33 -28.93 -15.62 11.84
N CYS A 34 -28.48 -14.43 12.27
CA CYS A 34 -27.86 -14.27 13.59
C CYS A 34 -28.87 -14.52 14.72
N ALA A 35 -30.13 -14.10 14.57
CA ALA A 35 -31.18 -14.35 15.56
C ALA A 35 -31.55 -15.85 15.64
N VAL A 36 -31.66 -16.53 14.49
CA VAL A 36 -31.90 -17.97 14.35
C VAL A 36 -30.82 -18.80 15.05
N GLN A 37 -29.57 -18.33 15.08
CA GLN A 37 -28.48 -19.03 15.79
C GLN A 37 -28.71 -19.12 17.31
N ALA A 38 -29.48 -18.22 17.89
CA ALA A 38 -29.76 -18.20 19.33
C ALA A 38 -30.93 -19.11 19.75
N THR A 39 -31.70 -19.68 18.81
CA THR A 39 -32.94 -20.39 19.14
C THR A 39 -32.73 -21.89 19.44
N SER A 40 -31.84 -22.57 18.70
CA SER A 40 -31.61 -24.01 18.81
C SER A 40 -30.20 -24.39 18.37
N ARG A 41 -29.62 -25.45 18.94
CA ARG A 41 -28.28 -25.96 18.53
C ARG A 41 -28.28 -26.45 17.07
N LYS A 42 -29.36 -27.09 16.62
CA LYS A 42 -29.51 -27.55 15.23
C LYS A 42 -29.56 -26.36 14.26
N TRP A 43 -30.35 -25.34 14.60
CA TRP A 43 -30.47 -24.11 13.81
C TRP A 43 -29.19 -23.30 13.82
N SER A 44 -28.49 -23.25 14.95
CA SER A 44 -27.17 -22.61 15.05
C SER A 44 -26.19 -23.22 14.06
N ARG A 45 -26.10 -24.57 14.01
CA ARG A 45 -25.25 -25.30 13.06
C ARG A 45 -25.61 -24.99 11.60
N LEU A 46 -26.90 -25.05 11.25
CA LEU A 46 -27.37 -24.82 9.87
C LEU A 46 -27.27 -23.35 9.45
N ALA A 47 -27.52 -22.40 10.36
CA ALA A 47 -27.37 -20.97 10.09
C ALA A 47 -25.89 -20.52 10.05
N THR A 48 -24.95 -21.37 10.47
CA THR A 48 -23.51 -21.19 10.25
C THR A 48 -23.00 -21.88 8.98
N ASP A 49 -23.89 -22.43 8.15
CA ASP A 49 -23.48 -23.08 6.90
C ASP A 49 -22.72 -22.12 5.98
N ASN A 50 -21.62 -22.61 5.42
CA ASN A 50 -20.66 -21.77 4.73
C ASN A 50 -21.11 -21.35 3.33
N GLU A 51 -21.88 -22.19 2.63
CA GLU A 51 -22.43 -21.84 1.31
C GLU A 51 -23.56 -20.82 1.44
N LEU A 52 -24.33 -20.89 2.53
CA LEU A 52 -25.31 -19.86 2.86
C LEU A 52 -24.65 -18.49 3.07
N TRP A 53 -23.59 -18.42 3.88
CA TRP A 53 -22.83 -17.17 4.07
C TRP A 53 -22.10 -16.72 2.81
N ARG A 54 -21.64 -17.65 1.96
CA ARG A 54 -21.06 -17.35 0.65
C ARG A 54 -22.03 -16.62 -0.26
N ASN A 55 -23.25 -17.15 -0.38
CA ASN A 55 -24.29 -16.55 -1.22
C ASN A 55 -24.69 -15.17 -0.70
N LEU A 56 -24.91 -15.04 0.61
CA LEU A 56 -25.18 -13.74 1.25
C LEU A 56 -24.06 -12.73 1.02
N TYR A 57 -22.81 -13.17 1.13
CA TYR A 57 -21.65 -12.34 0.84
C TYR A 57 -21.72 -11.79 -0.57
N PHE A 58 -21.95 -12.65 -1.57
CA PHE A 58 -22.06 -12.21 -2.95
C PHE A 58 -23.24 -11.28 -3.22
N THR A 59 -24.36 -11.48 -2.54
CA THR A 59 -25.53 -10.60 -2.68
C THR A 59 -25.27 -9.22 -2.08
N VAL A 60 -24.65 -9.13 -0.90
CA VAL A 60 -24.46 -7.86 -0.16
C VAL A 60 -23.23 -7.09 -0.62
N PHE A 61 -22.15 -7.80 -0.95
CA PHE A 61 -20.87 -7.21 -1.32
C PHE A 61 -20.65 -7.26 -2.83
N GLY A 62 -21.33 -8.13 -3.57
CA GLY A 62 -21.09 -8.33 -5.00
C GLY A 62 -19.89 -9.24 -5.26
N ARG A 63 -19.82 -9.79 -6.48
CA ARG A 63 -18.67 -10.59 -6.93
C ARG A 63 -17.38 -9.76 -7.04
N THR A 64 -17.51 -8.44 -7.24
CA THR A 64 -16.40 -7.49 -7.37
C THR A 64 -15.72 -7.17 -6.05
N ARG A 65 -16.42 -7.34 -4.91
CA ARG A 65 -15.85 -7.13 -3.57
C ARG A 65 -15.20 -8.38 -2.98
N LEU A 66 -15.03 -9.46 -3.75
CA LEU A 66 -13.96 -10.42 -3.44
C LEU A 66 -12.64 -9.66 -3.59
N ARG A 67 -12.28 -9.00 -2.48
CA ARG A 67 -11.04 -8.28 -2.24
C ARG A 67 -9.91 -9.12 -2.84
N GLY A 68 -9.22 -8.53 -3.81
CA GLY A 68 -8.17 -9.17 -4.59
C GLY A 68 -8.43 -9.44 -6.07
N ALA A 69 -9.63 -9.18 -6.60
CA ALA A 69 -9.85 -9.25 -8.04
C ALA A 69 -9.30 -7.98 -8.73
N ARG A 70 -7.96 -7.96 -8.92
CA ARG A 70 -7.15 -7.01 -9.71
C ARG A 70 -6.79 -5.68 -9.04
N GLY A 71 -5.84 -5.78 -8.12
CA GLY A 71 -4.63 -4.95 -8.03
C GLY A 71 -3.56 -5.84 -7.40
N PHE A 72 -2.30 -5.91 -7.80
CA PHE A 72 -1.61 -5.54 -9.03
C PHE A 72 -2.06 -6.38 -10.24
N THR A 73 -1.79 -5.94 -11.47
CA THR A 73 -2.09 -6.67 -12.72
C THR A 73 -1.84 -8.19 -12.61
N GLY A 74 -2.87 -9.00 -12.89
CA GLY A 74 -2.75 -10.47 -12.85
C GLY A 74 -1.67 -10.98 -13.79
N ARG A 75 -0.75 -11.81 -13.26
CA ARG A 75 0.17 -12.62 -14.05
C ARG A 75 -0.52 -13.88 -14.56
N LEU A 76 -0.20 -14.24 -15.80
CA LEU A 76 -0.43 -15.56 -16.40
C LEU A 76 0.54 -16.64 -15.86
N ASP A 77 1.19 -16.41 -14.71
CA ASP A 77 2.36 -17.19 -14.21
C ASP A 77 2.31 -17.51 -12.70
N GLY A 78 1.11 -17.50 -12.10
CA GLY A 78 0.78 -18.43 -11.00
C GLY A 78 1.46 -18.31 -9.62
N ARG A 79 1.60 -17.11 -9.01
CA ARG A 79 1.46 -16.90 -7.54
C ARG A 79 1.38 -15.41 -7.15
N GLU A 80 0.43 -15.11 -6.28
CA GLU A 80 -0.13 -13.78 -5.96
C GLU A 80 0.54 -13.14 -4.72
N VAL A 81 0.68 -11.81 -4.69
CA VAL A 81 0.56 -11.05 -3.42
C VAL A 81 -0.83 -11.35 -2.92
N ARG A 82 -0.97 -11.93 -1.73
CA ARG A 82 -2.23 -12.50 -1.24
C ARG A 82 -3.10 -11.46 -0.53
N PRO A 83 -4.15 -10.93 -1.17
CA PRO A 83 -5.35 -10.52 -0.47
C PRO A 83 -6.04 -11.80 0.02
N LEU A 84 -6.24 -11.89 1.33
CA LEU A 84 -6.74 -13.00 2.14
C LEU A 84 -5.76 -14.17 2.24
N PRO A 85 -5.79 -14.95 3.35
CA PRO A 85 -4.91 -16.09 3.53
C PRO A 85 -5.22 -17.14 2.47
N SER A 86 -4.51 -17.13 1.34
CA SER A 86 -4.73 -18.11 0.27
C SER A 86 -3.42 -18.75 -0.17
N ARG A 87 -2.88 -19.58 0.74
CA ARG A 87 -2.68 -21.01 0.51
C ARG A 87 -2.22 -21.60 1.84
N VAL A 88 -3.18 -21.92 2.69
CA VAL A 88 -3.08 -23.23 3.35
C VAL A 88 -3.32 -24.26 2.25
N LYS A 89 -2.63 -25.37 2.35
CA LYS A 89 -2.68 -26.50 1.42
C LYS A 89 -4.15 -26.84 1.11
N THR A 90 -4.39 -27.30 -0.11
CA THR A 90 -5.62 -27.99 -0.54
C THR A 90 -6.23 -28.78 0.62
N GLY A 91 -7.24 -28.23 1.30
CA GLY A 91 -7.77 -28.83 2.52
C GLY A 91 -8.46 -27.88 3.53
N GLU A 92 -8.17 -26.58 3.55
CA GLU A 92 -8.81 -25.67 4.54
C GLU A 92 -9.92 -24.78 3.96
N PHE A 93 -11.06 -24.83 4.65
CA PHE A 93 -12.36 -24.26 4.36
C PHE A 93 -12.36 -22.72 4.51
N LYS A 94 -12.75 -21.97 3.47
CA LYS A 94 -12.88 -20.50 3.55
C LYS A 94 -14.10 -20.13 4.38
N ASP A 95 -13.92 -19.51 5.55
CA ASP A 95 -15.02 -19.06 6.42
C ASP A 95 -15.70 -17.81 5.87
N TRP A 96 -16.82 -17.99 5.16
CA TRP A 96 -17.60 -16.91 4.56
C TRP A 96 -18.32 -16.05 5.59
N LYS A 97 -18.64 -16.59 6.77
CA LYS A 97 -19.23 -15.82 7.87
C LYS A 97 -18.21 -14.84 8.42
N TRP A 98 -16.97 -15.28 8.63
CA TRP A 98 -15.86 -14.39 8.99
C TRP A 98 -15.61 -13.32 7.91
N MET A 99 -15.57 -13.71 6.64
CA MET A 99 -15.45 -12.78 5.50
C MET A 99 -16.55 -11.72 5.46
N PHE A 100 -17.80 -12.11 5.74
CA PHE A 100 -18.92 -11.20 5.84
C PHE A 100 -18.74 -10.23 7.01
N ARG A 101 -18.36 -10.75 8.19
CA ARG A 101 -18.14 -9.95 9.40
C ARG A 101 -17.08 -8.88 9.20
N ILE A 102 -15.89 -9.26 8.75
CA ILE A 102 -14.80 -8.31 8.49
C ILE A 102 -15.21 -7.29 7.42
N SER A 103 -15.85 -7.71 6.34
CA SER A 103 -16.30 -6.79 5.27
C SER A 103 -17.35 -5.80 5.76
N SER A 104 -18.25 -6.23 6.66
CA SER A 104 -19.20 -5.36 7.34
C SER A 104 -18.50 -4.40 8.30
N ASN A 105 -17.51 -4.86 9.07
CA ASN A 105 -16.73 -4.01 9.98
C ASN A 105 -16.04 -2.88 9.22
N TRP A 106 -15.37 -3.19 8.10
CA TRP A 106 -14.80 -2.18 7.20
C TRP A 106 -15.85 -1.21 6.63
N ARG A 107 -17.00 -1.72 6.17
CA ARG A 107 -18.08 -0.87 5.61
C ARG A 107 -18.69 0.06 6.67
N LYS A 108 -18.62 -0.29 7.95
CA LYS A 108 -19.14 0.51 9.06
C LYS A 108 -18.07 1.29 9.82
N GLY A 109 -16.78 1.15 9.43
CA GLY A 109 -15.68 1.76 10.17
C GLY A 109 -15.50 1.20 11.58
N ARG A 110 -16.01 0.00 11.88
CA ARG A 110 -15.96 -0.61 13.21
C ARG A 110 -14.65 -1.37 13.37
N CYS A 111 -13.83 -0.95 14.31
CA CYS A 111 -12.56 -1.60 14.64
C CYS A 111 -12.30 -1.60 16.15
N MET A 112 -11.40 -2.47 16.59
CA MET A 112 -10.76 -2.39 17.90
C MET A 112 -9.41 -1.66 17.75
N VAL A 113 -9.11 -0.76 18.68
CA VAL A 113 -7.88 0.03 18.68
C VAL A 113 -6.92 -0.51 19.74
N GLU A 114 -5.68 -0.75 19.35
CA GLU A 114 -4.58 -1.17 20.21
C GLU A 114 -3.40 -0.20 20.01
N GLN A 115 -2.68 0.14 21.08
CA GLN A 115 -1.46 0.95 20.99
C GLN A 115 -0.24 0.04 21.15
N LEU A 116 0.68 0.11 20.20
CA LEU A 116 1.99 -0.54 20.29
C LEU A 116 2.95 0.41 21.01
N GLN A 117 3.49 -0.02 22.14
CA GLN A 117 4.56 0.69 22.84
C GLN A 117 5.90 0.25 22.25
N LEU A 118 6.50 1.09 21.39
CA LEU A 118 7.77 0.78 20.73
C LEU A 118 8.99 0.99 21.64
N LEU A 119 8.92 1.93 22.59
CA LEU A 119 9.94 2.20 23.61
C LEU A 119 9.27 2.74 24.89
N PRO A 120 9.91 2.58 26.07
CA PRO A 120 9.52 3.38 27.24
C PRO A 120 9.67 4.87 26.92
N PRO A 121 8.78 5.74 27.43
CA PRO A 121 8.82 7.17 27.13
C PRO A 121 10.18 7.73 27.53
N ALA A 122 10.93 8.21 26.55
CA ALA A 122 12.14 8.96 26.81
C ALA A 122 11.79 10.22 27.65
N PRO A 123 12.68 10.67 28.55
CA PRO A 123 12.46 11.90 29.28
C PRO A 123 12.18 13.06 28.33
N LEU A 124 11.28 13.95 28.75
CA LEU A 124 10.63 15.05 28.01
C LEU A 124 11.57 16.07 27.30
N GLU A 125 12.87 15.83 27.26
CA GLU A 125 13.87 16.81 26.81
C GLU A 125 14.36 16.62 25.36
N ASP A 126 14.02 15.53 24.68
CA ASP A 126 14.44 15.26 23.29
C ASP A 126 13.25 15.34 22.31
N VAL A 127 12.67 16.53 22.15
CA VAL A 127 11.64 16.82 21.12
C VAL A 127 12.32 17.00 19.76
N GLN A 128 13.00 15.96 19.27
CA GLN A 128 13.27 15.84 17.83
C GLN A 128 12.11 15.05 17.23
N SER A 129 11.40 15.66 16.26
CA SER A 129 10.28 15.03 15.57
C SER A 129 10.74 13.78 14.80
N ALA A 130 10.71 12.63 15.48
CA ALA A 130 11.12 11.35 14.92
C ALA A 130 9.97 10.75 14.12
N LYS A 131 10.21 10.45 12.85
CA LYS A 131 9.25 9.75 12.01
C LYS A 131 9.35 8.24 12.26
N THR A 132 8.23 7.54 12.36
CA THR A 132 8.21 6.08 12.41
C THR A 132 7.74 5.50 11.07
N HIS A 133 8.58 4.68 10.45
CA HIS A 133 8.25 3.92 9.25
C HIS A 133 7.47 2.66 9.62
N ILE A 134 6.42 2.34 8.85
CA ILE A 134 5.59 1.15 9.04
C ILE A 134 5.56 0.33 7.76
N LEU A 135 5.73 -0.98 7.87
CA LEU A 135 5.35 -1.97 6.85
C LEU A 135 4.53 -3.10 7.48
N LEU A 136 3.65 -3.69 6.69
CA LEU A 136 2.85 -4.84 7.10
C LEU A 136 3.34 -6.07 6.35
N ALA A 137 3.81 -7.06 7.10
CA ALA A 137 4.35 -8.30 6.56
C ALA A 137 3.52 -9.46 7.12
N GLY A 138 2.49 -9.89 6.39
CA GLY A 138 1.60 -10.96 6.86
C GLY A 138 0.96 -10.61 8.22
N SER A 139 1.21 -11.43 9.24
CA SER A 139 0.76 -11.19 10.63
C SER A 139 1.64 -10.18 11.39
N LEU A 140 2.86 -9.93 10.94
CA LEU A 140 3.83 -9.05 11.59
C LEU A 140 3.61 -7.58 11.19
N ILE A 141 3.87 -6.68 12.13
CA ILE A 141 4.01 -5.24 11.86
C ILE A 141 5.48 -4.92 12.03
N VAL A 142 6.05 -4.28 11.01
CA VAL A 142 7.45 -3.92 10.94
C VAL A 142 7.54 -2.42 11.15
N THR A 143 8.26 -1.99 12.16
CA THR A 143 8.43 -0.57 12.50
C THR A 143 9.88 -0.19 12.60
N ALA A 144 10.25 0.99 12.11
CA ALA A 144 11.59 1.53 12.28
C ALA A 144 11.52 3.03 12.55
N SER A 145 12.24 3.48 13.59
CA SER A 145 12.31 4.91 13.92
C SER A 145 13.37 5.62 13.07
N SER A 146 13.06 6.85 12.67
CA SER A 146 14.01 7.79 12.06
C SER A 146 14.81 8.58 13.10
N LYS A 147 14.71 8.24 14.40
CA LYS A 147 15.58 8.83 15.44
C LYS A 147 17.03 8.43 15.19
N GLN A 148 17.93 9.42 15.29
CA GLN A 148 19.36 9.19 15.12
C GLN A 148 19.90 8.29 16.24
N SER A 149 20.58 7.21 15.85
CA SER A 149 21.15 6.22 16.78
C SER A 149 22.49 5.70 16.24
N LEU A 150 23.31 5.14 17.14
CA LEU A 150 24.51 4.40 16.77
C LEU A 150 24.19 2.98 16.25
N LEU A 151 23.04 2.44 16.65
CA LEU A 151 22.56 1.11 16.29
C LEU A 151 21.04 1.19 16.04
N PRO A 152 20.59 1.77 14.91
CA PRO A 152 19.19 1.70 14.53
C PRO A 152 18.78 0.25 14.31
N CYS A 153 17.56 -0.08 14.69
CA CYS A 153 16.98 -1.39 14.53
C CYS A 153 15.61 -1.31 13.83
N VAL A 154 15.26 -2.40 13.17
CA VAL A 154 13.92 -2.63 12.66
C VAL A 154 13.22 -3.55 13.66
N HIS A 155 12.13 -3.07 14.23
CA HIS A 155 11.33 -3.82 15.19
C HIS A 155 10.25 -4.62 14.48
N LEU A 156 10.06 -5.86 14.87
CA LEU A 156 8.99 -6.75 14.42
C LEU A 156 8.05 -7.00 15.59
N SER A 157 6.78 -6.61 15.47
CA SER A 157 5.75 -6.94 16.46
C SER A 157 4.81 -8.01 15.92
N GLY A 158 4.74 -9.14 16.62
CA GLY A 158 3.84 -10.25 16.31
C GLY A 158 2.41 -10.06 16.86
N PRO A 159 1.47 -10.94 16.48
CA PRO A 159 0.10 -10.92 17.01
C PRO A 159 0.05 -11.20 18.52
N ASP A 160 1.04 -11.91 19.06
CA ASP A 160 1.14 -12.30 20.47
C ASP A 160 1.69 -11.16 21.37
N GLY A 161 1.95 -9.98 20.80
CA GLY A 161 2.54 -8.84 21.51
C GLY A 161 4.04 -8.96 21.77
N LEU A 162 4.70 -9.98 21.21
CA LEU A 162 6.15 -10.15 21.26
C LEU A 162 6.84 -9.23 20.25
N TYR A 163 7.96 -8.64 20.68
CA TYR A 163 8.81 -7.75 19.88
C TYR A 163 10.16 -8.40 19.60
N TYR A 164 10.67 -8.19 18.38
CA TYR A 164 11.97 -8.69 17.95
C TYR A 164 12.72 -7.60 17.20
N ASP A 165 14.01 -7.44 17.53
CA ASP A 165 14.83 -6.37 16.97
C ASP A 165 15.80 -6.93 15.93
N LEU A 166 15.78 -6.33 14.74
CA LEU A 166 16.73 -6.58 13.68
C LEU A 166 17.74 -5.42 13.64
N PRO A 167 18.96 -5.59 14.19
CA PRO A 167 19.95 -4.52 14.18
C PRO A 167 20.43 -4.23 12.75
N CYS A 168 20.59 -2.94 12.43
CA CYS A 168 21.14 -2.47 11.17
C CYS A 168 22.54 -1.87 11.40
N PRO A 169 23.60 -2.70 11.42
CA PRO A 169 24.95 -2.24 11.69
C PRO A 169 25.52 -1.45 10.51
N SER A 170 26.06 -0.25 10.81
CA SER A 170 26.79 0.56 9.83
C SER A 170 28.29 0.38 9.98
N ARG A 171 29.03 0.56 8.88
CA ARG A 171 30.51 0.62 8.91
C ARG A 171 31.02 2.00 9.33
N GLN A 172 30.15 3.01 9.35
CA GLN A 172 30.51 4.39 9.64
C GLN A 172 30.31 4.70 11.14
N PRO A 173 31.31 5.27 11.84
CA PRO A 173 31.21 5.65 13.25
C PRO A 173 30.48 6.98 13.41
N ALA A 174 29.21 7.03 13.00
CA ALA A 174 28.37 8.23 13.06
C ALA A 174 26.99 7.88 13.63
N LEU A 175 26.20 8.89 13.97
CA LEU A 175 24.76 8.70 14.20
C LEU A 175 24.03 8.63 12.86
N PHE A 176 23.20 7.61 12.68
CA PHE A 176 22.40 7.41 11.49
C PHE A 176 21.01 6.90 11.86
N HIS A 177 20.09 6.90 10.90
CA HIS A 177 18.71 6.49 11.12
C HIS A 177 18.15 5.76 9.91
N VAL A 178 17.03 5.06 10.10
CA VAL A 178 16.32 4.40 9.01
C VAL A 178 15.52 5.44 8.23
N THR A 179 15.69 5.42 6.91
CA THR A 179 15.13 6.41 5.96
C THR A 179 13.99 5.85 5.12
N ALA A 180 14.03 4.55 4.84
CA ALA A 180 12.99 3.83 4.14
C ALA A 180 13.02 2.35 4.50
N LEU A 181 11.90 1.68 4.27
CA LEU A 181 11.77 0.24 4.33
C LEU A 181 11.08 -0.24 3.05
N ALA A 182 11.39 -1.45 2.58
CA ALA A 182 10.66 -2.13 1.51
C ALA A 182 10.43 -3.60 1.83
N LEU A 183 9.25 -4.10 1.50
CA LEU A 183 8.88 -5.52 1.63
C LEU A 183 9.12 -6.23 0.31
N ASP A 184 9.59 -7.47 0.35
CA ASP A 184 9.64 -8.34 -0.82
C ASP A 184 8.23 -8.71 -1.29
N GLN A 185 7.91 -8.33 -2.52
CA GLN A 185 6.63 -8.61 -3.18
C GLN A 185 6.67 -9.89 -4.03
N SER A 186 7.82 -10.59 -4.07
CA SER A 186 7.95 -11.86 -4.79
C SER A 186 7.09 -12.96 -4.17
N PRO A 187 6.65 -13.97 -4.95
CA PRO A 187 5.87 -15.06 -4.42
C PRO A 187 6.70 -15.83 -3.37
N PRO A 188 6.20 -15.98 -2.14
CA PRO A 188 7.00 -16.56 -1.05
C PRO A 188 7.36 -18.01 -1.40
N ILE A 189 8.67 -18.27 -1.43
CA ILE A 189 9.24 -19.60 -1.67
C ILE A 189 9.04 -20.49 -0.42
N SER A 190 8.99 -19.86 0.77
CA SER A 190 8.84 -20.47 2.10
C SER A 190 7.85 -19.66 2.98
N ARG A 191 7.83 -19.87 4.30
CA ARG A 191 7.16 -19.01 5.30
C ARG A 191 7.93 -17.71 5.60
N ASP A 192 8.95 -17.41 4.81
CA ASP A 192 9.83 -16.28 5.03
C ASP A 192 9.49 -15.14 4.09
N VAL A 193 9.75 -13.92 4.54
CA VAL A 193 9.65 -12.73 3.72
C VAL A 193 10.88 -11.85 3.83
N GLY A 194 11.27 -11.30 2.68
CA GLY A 194 12.37 -10.36 2.58
C GLY A 194 11.96 -8.96 3.04
N ILE A 195 12.78 -8.33 3.86
CA ILE A 195 12.63 -6.93 4.27
C ILE A 195 13.93 -6.20 3.96
N ALA A 196 13.85 -5.13 3.17
CA ALA A 196 14.97 -4.23 2.92
C ALA A 196 14.86 -2.98 3.81
N ALA A 197 15.92 -2.64 4.52
CA ALA A 197 16.03 -1.45 5.36
C ALA A 197 17.14 -0.55 4.84
N PHE A 198 16.88 0.77 4.75
CA PHE A 198 17.78 1.75 4.17
C PHE A 198 18.20 2.78 5.22
N LEU A 199 19.50 3.02 5.33
CA LEU A 199 20.08 3.94 6.29
C LEU A 199 20.38 5.31 5.67
N SER A 200 20.42 6.35 6.51
CA SER A 200 20.78 7.72 6.11
C SER A 200 22.21 7.84 5.57
N THR A 201 23.05 6.82 5.76
CA THR A 201 24.39 6.71 5.18
C THR A 201 24.39 6.31 3.70
N GLY A 202 23.26 5.84 3.18
CA GLY A 202 23.13 5.22 1.84
C GLY A 202 23.37 3.71 1.85
N GLU A 203 23.67 3.12 3.01
CA GLU A 203 23.76 1.68 3.20
C GLU A 203 22.37 1.05 3.24
N PHE A 204 22.28 -0.22 2.84
CA PHE A 204 21.03 -0.97 2.99
C PHE A 204 21.27 -2.44 3.35
N HIS A 205 20.31 -2.98 4.09
CA HIS A 205 20.31 -4.35 4.58
C HIS A 205 19.07 -5.08 4.10
N VAL A 206 19.21 -6.32 3.65
CA VAL A 206 18.07 -7.20 3.33
C VAL A 206 18.05 -8.34 4.34
N PHE A 207 16.96 -8.43 5.09
CA PHE A 207 16.67 -9.46 6.07
C PHE A 207 15.69 -10.48 5.49
N ARG A 208 15.81 -11.73 5.92
CA ARG A 208 14.82 -12.78 5.69
C ARG A 208 14.16 -13.11 7.01
N VAL A 209 12.85 -12.86 7.10
CA VAL A 209 12.06 -12.93 8.34
C VAL A 209 11.02 -14.04 8.22
N ASP A 210 11.01 -14.99 9.16
CA ASP A 210 9.97 -16.01 9.28
C ASP A 210 8.77 -15.45 10.05
N TYR A 211 7.56 -15.59 9.49
CA TYR A 211 6.32 -15.14 10.13
C TYR A 211 5.96 -15.90 11.41
N SER A 212 6.36 -17.16 11.50
CA SER A 212 5.98 -18.06 12.59
C SER A 212 6.97 -18.05 13.74
N ASN A 213 8.24 -17.79 13.46
CA ASN A 213 9.26 -17.65 14.47
C ASN A 213 10.20 -16.48 14.12
N PRO A 214 9.86 -15.25 14.48
CA PRO A 214 10.69 -14.09 14.13
C PRO A 214 12.12 -14.15 14.70
N THR A 215 12.40 -14.99 15.70
CA THR A 215 13.77 -15.21 16.21
C THR A 215 14.70 -15.88 15.21
N SER A 216 14.18 -16.64 14.24
CA SER A 216 14.97 -17.28 13.18
C SER A 216 15.33 -16.32 12.04
N SER A 217 14.97 -15.04 12.15
CA SER A 217 15.25 -14.03 11.15
C SER A 217 16.75 -13.84 10.96
N THR A 218 17.18 -13.73 9.71
CA THR A 218 18.61 -13.63 9.36
C THR A 218 18.87 -12.43 8.45
N LEU A 219 20.03 -11.82 8.61
CA LEU A 219 20.55 -10.82 7.66
C LEU A 219 21.10 -11.56 6.43
N GLN A 220 20.48 -11.35 5.28
CA GLN A 220 20.86 -12.01 4.02
C GLN A 220 21.91 -11.21 3.24
N LEU A 221 21.77 -9.89 3.22
CA LEU A 221 22.61 -9.01 2.41
C LEU A 221 22.87 -7.69 3.14
N SER A 222 24.10 -7.21 3.06
CA SER A 222 24.48 -5.85 3.47
C SER A 222 25.22 -5.18 2.33
N HIS A 223 24.70 -4.05 1.84
CA HIS A 223 25.34 -3.24 0.83
C HIS A 223 25.82 -1.92 1.45
N SER A 224 27.12 -1.64 1.29
CA SER A 224 27.72 -0.37 1.70
C SER A 224 28.33 0.36 0.50
N PRO A 225 27.93 1.61 0.22
CA PRO A 225 28.50 2.37 -0.86
C PRO A 225 29.91 2.85 -0.51
N ILE A 226 30.83 2.72 -1.46
CA ILE A 226 32.24 3.13 -1.28
C ILE A 226 32.38 4.66 -1.28
N ARG A 227 31.52 5.37 -2.02
CA ARG A 227 31.53 6.83 -2.12
C ARG A 227 30.10 7.38 -2.08
N ARG A 228 29.94 8.55 -1.45
CA ARG A 228 28.69 9.31 -1.54
C ARG A 228 28.55 9.92 -2.94
N THR A 229 27.49 9.51 -3.63
CA THR A 229 27.06 9.99 -4.94
C THR A 229 25.56 10.29 -4.87
N SER A 230 24.97 10.91 -5.90
CA SER A 230 23.52 11.21 -5.91
C SER A 230 22.66 9.95 -5.65
N ARG A 231 23.00 8.84 -6.30
CA ARG A 231 22.34 7.53 -6.10
C ARG A 231 22.46 6.93 -4.68
N THR A 232 23.46 7.36 -3.89
CA THR A 232 23.67 6.89 -2.51
C THR A 232 23.33 7.97 -1.49
N SER A 233 22.69 9.07 -1.91
CA SER A 233 22.04 9.97 -0.96
C SER A 233 20.93 9.19 -0.23
N PRO A 234 20.48 9.65 0.94
CA PRO A 234 19.43 8.97 1.70
C PRO A 234 18.28 8.49 0.81
N ILE A 235 17.87 7.23 0.99
CA ILE A 235 16.83 6.61 0.18
C ILE A 235 15.48 7.00 0.77
N ILE A 236 14.63 7.63 -0.03
CA ILE A 236 13.31 8.11 0.40
C ILE A 236 12.21 7.09 0.13
N GLN A 237 12.41 6.22 -0.87
CA GLN A 237 11.47 5.17 -1.24
C GLN A 237 12.20 4.01 -1.93
N ALA A 238 11.70 2.80 -1.73
CA ALA A 238 12.19 1.63 -2.43
C ALA A 238 11.04 0.65 -2.70
N VAL A 239 11.19 -0.16 -3.74
CA VAL A 239 10.31 -1.30 -4.02
C VAL A 239 11.16 -2.52 -4.28
N TYR A 240 10.76 -3.64 -3.69
CA TYR A 240 11.50 -4.88 -3.75
C TYR A 240 10.61 -6.00 -4.29
N HIS A 241 11.09 -6.67 -5.34
CA HIS A 241 10.54 -7.94 -5.79
C HIS A 241 11.72 -8.81 -6.19
N HIS A 242 12.07 -9.78 -5.34
CA HIS A 242 13.24 -10.62 -5.57
C HIS A 242 13.27 -11.18 -7.01
N PRO A 243 14.41 -11.07 -7.73
CA PRO A 243 15.72 -10.54 -7.31
C PRO A 243 15.92 -9.02 -7.53
N ILE A 244 14.94 -8.27 -8.04
CA ILE A 244 15.10 -6.85 -8.37
C ILE A 244 14.77 -5.95 -7.18
N LEU A 245 15.69 -5.07 -6.85
CA LEU A 245 15.49 -3.99 -5.90
C LEU A 245 15.63 -2.64 -6.59
N ILE A 246 14.63 -1.76 -6.45
CA ILE A 246 14.65 -0.42 -7.02
C ILE A 246 14.59 0.59 -5.89
N THR A 247 15.55 1.51 -5.86
CA THR A 247 15.64 2.55 -4.85
C THR A 247 15.50 3.92 -5.48
N LEU A 248 14.92 4.85 -4.74
CA LEU A 248 14.85 6.25 -5.09
C LEU A 248 15.53 7.07 -4.00
N SER A 249 16.56 7.82 -4.39
CA SER A 249 17.29 8.68 -3.48
C SER A 249 16.64 10.07 -3.36
N GLU A 250 16.96 10.79 -2.28
CA GLU A 250 16.55 12.17 -2.05
C GLU A 250 16.97 13.13 -3.19
N SER A 251 18.08 12.83 -3.86
CA SER A 251 18.55 13.59 -5.04
C SER A 251 17.88 13.14 -6.36
N PHE A 252 16.71 12.50 -6.29
CA PHE A 252 15.91 12.05 -7.43
C PHE A 252 16.64 11.12 -8.40
N SER A 253 17.54 10.28 -7.87
CA SER A 253 18.20 9.24 -8.65
C SER A 253 17.51 7.90 -8.40
N LEU A 254 16.89 7.33 -9.44
CA LEU A 254 16.27 6.01 -9.39
C LEU A 254 17.32 4.96 -9.77
N SER A 255 17.66 4.06 -8.86
CA SER A 255 18.69 3.04 -9.08
C SER A 255 18.10 1.64 -9.05
N ILE A 256 18.46 0.83 -10.03
CA ILE A 256 18.04 -0.57 -10.17
C ILE A 256 19.21 -1.47 -9.76
N TYR A 257 18.94 -2.38 -8.84
CA TYR A 257 19.87 -3.39 -8.34
C TYR A 257 19.33 -4.79 -8.63
N ASP A 258 20.24 -5.68 -8.99
CA ASP A 258 20.01 -7.12 -9.09
C ASP A 258 20.63 -7.80 -7.86
N LEU A 259 19.82 -8.58 -7.14
CA LEU A 259 20.20 -9.31 -5.92
C LEU A 259 20.32 -10.83 -6.16
N SER A 260 20.26 -11.29 -7.42
CA SER A 260 20.28 -12.72 -7.78
C SER A 260 21.55 -13.44 -7.33
N SER A 261 22.69 -12.75 -7.30
CA SER A 261 24.01 -13.30 -6.97
C SER A 261 24.32 -13.33 -5.47
N GLY A 262 23.38 -12.92 -4.61
CA GLY A 262 23.63 -12.75 -3.17
C GLY A 262 24.49 -11.52 -2.82
N LEU A 263 24.83 -10.69 -3.82
CA LEU A 263 25.42 -9.36 -3.66
C LEU A 263 24.52 -8.33 -4.35
N ALA A 264 24.50 -7.10 -3.85
CA ALA A 264 23.81 -5.99 -4.51
C ALA A 264 24.60 -5.53 -5.74
N ARG A 265 24.28 -6.08 -6.91
CA ARG A 265 24.86 -5.62 -8.18
C ARG A 265 24.02 -4.48 -8.73
N HIS A 266 24.61 -3.29 -8.80
CA HIS A 266 23.96 -2.19 -9.49
C HIS A 266 23.92 -2.45 -11.00
N SER A 267 22.76 -2.17 -11.61
CA SER A 267 22.58 -2.32 -13.05
C SER A 267 22.46 -0.99 -13.78
N GLN A 268 21.47 -0.16 -13.40
CA GLN A 268 21.17 1.09 -14.10
C GLN A 268 20.74 2.18 -13.12
N THR A 269 21.06 3.43 -13.41
CA THR A 269 20.53 4.60 -12.70
C THR A 269 19.84 5.52 -13.69
N LEU A 270 18.62 5.94 -13.37
CA LEU A 270 17.83 6.89 -14.12
C LEU A 270 17.71 8.19 -13.33
N SER A 271 17.87 9.32 -14.01
CA SER A 271 17.73 10.66 -13.45
C SER A 271 16.67 11.44 -14.24
N SER A 272 16.02 12.39 -13.57
CA SER A 272 15.10 13.34 -14.21
C SER A 272 15.55 14.77 -13.92
N TYR A 273 15.38 15.65 -14.89
CA TYR A 273 15.58 17.09 -14.70
C TYR A 273 14.45 17.74 -13.89
N THR A 274 13.29 17.08 -13.80
CA THR A 274 12.17 17.58 -13.00
C THR A 274 12.24 16.98 -11.59
N SER A 275 12.65 17.80 -10.63
CA SER A 275 12.84 17.43 -9.22
C SER A 275 11.55 17.53 -8.42
N HIS A 276 10.57 16.67 -8.69
CA HIS A 276 9.38 16.53 -7.84
C HIS A 276 9.33 15.10 -7.34
N PRO A 277 9.28 14.87 -6.02
CA PRO A 277 9.29 13.52 -5.50
C PRO A 277 8.11 12.73 -6.03
N PRO A 278 8.35 11.57 -6.66
CA PRO A 278 7.30 10.57 -6.72
C PRO A 278 6.94 10.22 -5.28
N THR A 279 5.66 10.14 -5.05
CA THR A 279 5.11 9.81 -3.72
C THR A 279 4.77 8.33 -3.65
N SER A 280 4.65 7.64 -4.80
CA SER A 280 4.44 6.19 -4.85
C SER A 280 5.18 5.50 -6.00
N LEU A 281 5.69 4.30 -5.68
CA LEU A 281 6.33 3.36 -6.60
C LEU A 281 5.64 1.99 -6.47
N VAL A 282 5.35 1.36 -7.61
CA VAL A 282 4.62 0.08 -7.70
C VAL A 282 5.34 -0.82 -8.70
N LEU A 283 5.96 -1.91 -8.23
CA LEU A 283 6.72 -2.86 -9.06
C LEU A 283 5.92 -4.12 -9.34
N SER A 284 5.26 -4.14 -10.48
CA SER A 284 4.55 -5.32 -10.97
C SER A 284 5.44 -6.16 -11.84
N THR A 285 5.08 -7.41 -11.99
CA THR A 285 5.90 -8.35 -12.73
C THR A 285 4.91 -8.95 -13.73
N PRO A 286 4.93 -8.63 -15.05
CA PRO A 286 3.93 -9.17 -15.99
C PRO A 286 4.24 -10.59 -16.52
N THR A 287 5.52 -10.90 -16.73
CA THR A 287 6.03 -12.21 -17.19
C THR A 287 7.31 -12.52 -16.43
N ALA A 288 7.71 -13.78 -16.23
CA ALA A 288 8.88 -14.15 -15.41
C ALA A 288 10.15 -13.29 -15.62
N THR A 289 10.40 -12.84 -16.84
CA THR A 289 11.57 -12.03 -17.24
C THR A 289 11.29 -10.54 -17.35
N THR A 290 10.04 -10.09 -17.33
CA THR A 290 9.67 -8.68 -17.46
C THR A 290 9.08 -8.16 -16.16
N TYR A 291 9.59 -7.00 -15.76
CA TYR A 291 9.13 -6.22 -14.63
C TYR A 291 8.60 -4.89 -15.15
N LYS A 292 7.64 -4.34 -14.43
CA LYS A 292 6.94 -3.12 -14.78
C LYS A 292 6.83 -2.25 -13.54
N LEU A 293 7.59 -1.17 -13.53
CA LEU A 293 7.55 -0.17 -12.47
C LEU A 293 6.61 0.96 -12.88
N VAL A 294 5.65 1.29 -12.02
CA VAL A 294 4.79 2.45 -12.14
C VAL A 294 5.20 3.47 -11.07
N LEU A 295 5.58 4.67 -11.50
CA LEU A 295 5.93 5.78 -10.65
C LEU A 295 4.83 6.83 -10.73
N THR A 296 4.31 7.29 -9.59
CA THR A 296 3.35 8.40 -9.53
C THR A 296 3.98 9.59 -8.81
N TYR A 297 3.85 10.78 -9.40
CA TYR A 297 4.45 12.01 -8.92
C TYR A 297 3.56 13.22 -9.15
N ALA A 298 3.78 14.27 -8.36
CA ALA A 298 3.18 15.57 -8.61
C ALA A 298 3.86 16.25 -9.81
N VAL A 299 3.05 16.82 -10.70
CA VAL A 299 3.51 17.55 -11.89
C VAL A 299 3.11 19.01 -11.76
N PRO A 300 4.06 19.96 -11.86
CA PRO A 300 3.74 21.37 -11.79
C PRO A 300 2.93 21.80 -13.01
N VAL A 301 1.94 22.64 -12.75
CA VAL A 301 1.06 23.25 -13.74
C VAL A 301 1.13 24.77 -13.54
N TYR A 302 1.56 25.48 -14.58
CA TYR A 302 1.68 26.94 -14.54
C TYR A 302 0.34 27.60 -14.14
N PRO A 303 0.32 28.70 -13.35
CA PRO A 303 1.48 29.39 -12.77
C PRO A 303 1.95 28.84 -11.42
N ARG A 304 1.06 28.29 -10.59
CA ARG A 304 1.35 27.81 -9.21
C ARG A 304 0.40 26.69 -8.78
N HIS A 305 0.20 25.71 -9.64
CA HIS A 305 -0.65 24.56 -9.33
C HIS A 305 0.08 23.25 -9.59
N TRP A 306 -0.56 22.17 -9.20
CA TRP A 306 -0.08 20.82 -9.33
C TRP A 306 -1.17 19.93 -9.91
N SER A 307 -0.73 18.91 -10.63
CA SER A 307 -1.53 17.78 -11.09
C SER A 307 -0.77 16.49 -10.79
N VAL A 308 -1.30 15.36 -11.22
CA VAL A 308 -0.63 14.06 -11.08
C VAL A 308 -0.07 13.59 -12.42
N GLY A 309 1.13 13.04 -12.38
CA GLY A 309 1.81 12.41 -13.51
C GLY A 309 2.26 11.00 -13.15
N ILE A 310 2.42 10.18 -14.18
CA ILE A 310 2.77 8.78 -14.07
C ILE A 310 3.85 8.46 -15.09
N THR A 311 4.83 7.67 -14.67
CA THR A 311 5.82 7.07 -15.55
C THR A 311 5.77 5.56 -15.39
N GLU A 312 5.65 4.84 -16.49
CA GLU A 312 5.78 3.40 -16.57
C GLU A 312 7.15 3.05 -17.15
N LEU A 313 7.91 2.22 -16.43
CA LEU A 313 9.16 1.64 -16.90
C LEU A 313 8.96 0.14 -17.11
N ILE A 314 9.34 -0.36 -18.27
CA ILE A 314 9.42 -1.79 -18.56
C ILE A 314 10.88 -2.19 -18.42
N ILE A 315 11.13 -3.19 -17.59
CA ILE A 315 12.46 -3.66 -17.21
C ILE A 315 12.55 -5.12 -17.61
N SER A 316 13.55 -5.49 -18.40
CA SER A 316 13.83 -6.88 -18.73
C SER A 316 14.95 -7.40 -17.84
N ALA A 317 14.75 -8.59 -17.29
CA ALA A 317 15.78 -9.38 -16.63
C ALA A 317 16.22 -10.53 -17.56
N PRO A 318 17.51 -10.88 -17.58
CA PRO A 318 18.00 -12.05 -18.31
C PRO A 318 17.30 -13.32 -17.80
N SER A 319 16.95 -14.23 -18.71
CA SER A 319 16.41 -15.54 -18.32
C SER A 319 17.51 -16.40 -17.71
N SER A 320 17.32 -16.86 -16.47
CA SER A 320 18.23 -17.80 -15.79
C SER A 320 18.24 -19.21 -16.40
N HIS A 321 17.55 -19.44 -17.53
CA HIS A 321 17.51 -20.69 -18.28
C HIS A 321 18.11 -20.51 -19.66
N THR A 322 19.44 -20.38 -19.72
CA THR A 322 20.18 -20.64 -20.96
C THR A 322 21.21 -21.71 -20.63
N GLU A 323 20.80 -22.97 -20.75
CA GLU A 323 21.74 -24.08 -20.95
C GLU A 323 22.65 -23.69 -22.14
N PRO A 324 23.99 -23.77 -22.02
CA PRO A 324 24.88 -23.43 -23.11
C PRO A 324 24.76 -24.52 -24.19
N LEU A 325 23.92 -24.29 -25.20
CA LEU A 325 23.90 -25.11 -26.40
C LEU A 325 25.25 -24.91 -27.12
N LYS A 326 26.12 -25.90 -26.97
CA LYS A 326 27.25 -26.11 -27.88
C LYS A 326 26.69 -26.34 -29.28
N SER A 327 26.64 -25.29 -30.10
CA SER A 327 26.51 -25.44 -31.55
C SER A 327 27.78 -24.90 -32.20
N SER A 328 28.62 -25.84 -32.57
CA SER A 328 29.76 -25.65 -33.45
C SER A 328 29.25 -25.40 -34.87
N THR A 329 29.40 -24.18 -35.39
CA THR A 329 29.65 -23.98 -36.83
C THR A 329 30.43 -22.67 -37.02
N SER A 330 31.51 -22.76 -37.79
CA SER A 330 32.52 -21.74 -38.08
C SER A 330 31.98 -20.51 -38.85
N PRO A 331 32.72 -19.39 -38.86
CA PRO A 331 32.21 -18.07 -39.23
C PRO A 331 32.34 -17.78 -40.74
N SER A 332 31.47 -16.91 -41.25
CA SER A 332 31.76 -16.11 -42.44
C SER A 332 31.76 -14.64 -42.03
N ALA A 333 32.89 -13.99 -42.26
CA ALA A 333 33.24 -12.67 -41.76
C ALA A 333 32.35 -11.57 -42.36
N THR A 334 31.94 -10.62 -41.51
CA THR A 334 31.67 -9.25 -41.94
C THR A 334 32.01 -8.30 -40.80
N PHE A 335 32.87 -7.33 -41.09
CA PHE A 335 33.52 -6.42 -40.17
C PHE A 335 32.51 -5.56 -39.38
N ALA A 336 32.55 -5.65 -38.06
CA ALA A 336 32.09 -4.61 -37.15
C ALA A 336 33.03 -4.60 -35.93
N GLU A 337 33.60 -3.43 -35.67
CA GLU A 337 34.68 -3.20 -34.72
C GLU A 337 34.35 -3.64 -33.29
N GLU A 338 35.37 -4.20 -32.65
CA GLU A 338 35.39 -4.74 -31.31
C GLU A 338 35.24 -3.66 -30.23
N SER A 339 34.21 -3.80 -29.41
CA SER A 339 34.28 -3.42 -28.00
C SER A 339 33.77 -4.60 -27.16
N SER A 340 34.62 -5.62 -27.04
CA SER A 340 34.37 -6.83 -26.25
C SER A 340 34.47 -6.54 -24.75
N TYR A 341 33.37 -6.08 -24.15
CA TYR A 341 33.10 -6.34 -22.74
C TYR A 341 32.32 -7.66 -22.65
N ASN A 342 32.80 -8.61 -21.85
CA ASN A 342 32.06 -9.80 -21.43
C ASN A 342 30.79 -9.37 -20.67
N GLY A 343 29.74 -9.01 -21.41
CA GLY A 343 28.50 -8.47 -20.88
C GLY A 343 27.60 -9.60 -20.41
N ALA A 344 27.73 -10.02 -19.15
CA ALA A 344 26.65 -10.72 -18.48
C ALA A 344 25.40 -9.84 -18.58
N GLU A 345 24.41 -10.24 -19.40
CA GLU A 345 23.18 -9.49 -19.65
C GLU A 345 22.63 -8.96 -18.33
N LEU A 346 22.55 -7.63 -18.24
CA LEU A 346 22.15 -6.93 -17.04
C LEU A 346 20.66 -6.60 -17.09
N VAL A 347 20.03 -6.54 -15.92
CA VAL A 347 18.65 -6.06 -15.77
C VAL A 347 18.56 -4.62 -16.29
N CYS A 348 17.88 -4.38 -17.41
CA CYS A 348 17.87 -3.05 -18.05
C CYS A 348 16.44 -2.55 -18.33
N VAL A 349 16.28 -1.23 -18.35
CA VAL A 349 15.03 -0.59 -18.75
C VAL A 349 14.94 -0.60 -20.27
N THR A 350 13.91 -1.25 -20.81
CA THR A 350 13.68 -1.40 -22.25
C THR A 350 12.70 -0.39 -22.82
N ALA A 351 11.75 0.09 -22.01
CA ALA A 351 10.80 1.11 -22.44
C ALA A 351 10.40 2.04 -21.29
N THR A 352 10.14 3.30 -21.64
CA THR A 352 9.62 4.33 -20.73
C THR A 352 8.41 4.99 -21.37
N ARG A 353 7.28 5.06 -20.66
CA ARG A 353 6.07 5.75 -21.10
C ARG A 353 5.59 6.70 -20.02
N THR A 354 5.25 7.93 -20.37
CA THR A 354 4.81 8.95 -19.40
C THR A 354 3.39 9.42 -19.73
N ILE A 355 2.63 9.76 -18.68
CA ILE A 355 1.23 10.20 -18.77
C ILE A 355 1.02 11.31 -17.75
N ARG A 356 0.23 12.32 -18.09
CA ARG A 356 -0.18 13.38 -17.18
C ARG A 356 -1.71 13.45 -17.10
N ALA A 357 -2.23 13.83 -15.94
CA ALA A 357 -3.67 14.07 -15.77
C ALA A 357 -4.15 15.31 -16.53
N VAL A 358 -3.27 16.30 -16.69
CA VAL A 358 -3.51 17.51 -17.45
C VAL A 358 -2.41 17.63 -18.49
N ASP A 359 -2.78 17.60 -19.76
CA ASP A 359 -1.88 17.84 -20.89
C ASP A 359 -2.49 18.98 -21.73
N ILE A 360 -1.84 20.15 -21.70
CA ILE A 360 -2.32 21.32 -22.44
C ILE A 360 -1.65 21.29 -23.82
N PRO A 361 -2.41 21.13 -24.91
CA PRO A 361 -1.84 21.22 -26.25
C PRO A 361 -1.31 22.63 -26.50
N HIS A 362 -0.21 22.73 -27.24
CA HIS A 362 0.23 24.01 -27.79
C HIS A 362 -0.55 24.31 -29.08
N GLY A 363 -0.98 25.57 -29.28
CA GLY A 363 -1.62 26.04 -30.51
C GLY A 363 -3.10 26.37 -30.36
N TRP A 364 -3.80 26.44 -31.50
CA TRP A 364 -5.21 26.78 -31.58
C TRP A 364 -6.06 25.51 -31.47
N ILE A 365 -7.08 25.57 -30.63
CA ILE A 365 -7.92 24.43 -30.26
C ILE A 365 -9.37 24.84 -30.52
N ASP A 366 -10.18 23.93 -31.05
CA ASP A 366 -11.61 24.15 -31.22
C ASP A 366 -12.34 24.30 -29.86
N GLU A 367 -13.55 24.84 -29.89
CA GLU A 367 -14.31 25.16 -28.69
C GLU A 367 -14.65 23.92 -27.84
N GLU A 368 -14.93 22.79 -28.48
CA GLU A 368 -15.26 21.53 -27.80
C GLU A 368 -14.07 20.99 -27.01
N LYS A 369 -12.89 20.91 -27.64
CA LYS A 369 -11.66 20.49 -26.96
C LYS A 369 -11.25 21.49 -25.89
N LEU A 370 -11.45 22.80 -26.12
CA LEU A 370 -11.17 23.83 -25.12
C LEU A 370 -12.01 23.64 -23.86
N ARG A 371 -13.29 23.28 -23.99
CA ARG A 371 -14.16 22.95 -22.85
C ARG A 371 -13.66 21.73 -22.07
N VAL A 372 -13.28 20.65 -22.75
CA VAL A 372 -12.70 19.46 -22.11
C VAL A 372 -11.40 19.80 -21.37
N ILE A 373 -10.56 20.65 -21.95
CA ILE A 373 -9.32 21.12 -21.32
C ILE A 373 -9.63 21.98 -20.10
N GLN A 374 -10.64 22.86 -20.15
CA GLN A 374 -11.06 23.66 -18.99
C GLN A 374 -11.51 22.79 -17.82
N GLU A 375 -12.21 21.68 -18.09
CA GLU A 375 -12.61 20.72 -17.05
C GLU A 375 -11.41 19.96 -16.45
N GLN A 376 -10.39 19.64 -17.25
CA GLN A 376 -9.14 19.07 -16.72
C GLN A 376 -8.35 20.12 -15.92
N TRP A 377 -8.32 21.35 -16.41
CA TRP A 377 -7.62 22.48 -15.82
C TRP A 377 -8.21 22.89 -14.46
N SER A 378 -9.53 22.78 -14.30
CA SER A 378 -10.19 23.12 -13.04
C SER A 378 -9.88 22.13 -11.90
N ARG A 379 -9.31 20.96 -12.22
CA ARG A 379 -8.91 19.93 -11.24
C ARG A 379 -7.50 20.13 -10.70
N LYS A 380 -6.76 21.14 -11.14
CA LYS A 380 -5.43 21.42 -10.58
C LYS A 380 -5.55 21.81 -9.10
N VAL A 381 -4.56 21.41 -8.29
CA VAL A 381 -4.51 21.70 -6.85
C VAL A 381 -3.40 22.68 -6.53
N THR A 382 -3.55 23.49 -5.48
CA THR A 382 -2.52 24.46 -5.07
C THR A 382 -1.33 23.81 -4.36
N HIS A 383 -1.60 22.75 -3.60
CA HIS A 383 -0.61 21.93 -2.91
C HIS A 383 -0.95 20.45 -3.03
N VAL A 384 0.06 19.60 -2.93
CA VAL A 384 -0.09 18.14 -2.91
C VAL A 384 0.42 17.62 -1.58
N ALA A 385 -0.45 16.96 -0.81
CA ALA A 385 -0.07 16.28 0.42
C ALA A 385 0.58 14.92 0.11
N ASP A 386 -0.05 14.14 -0.76
CA ASP A 386 0.38 12.79 -1.12
C ASP A 386 -0.21 12.34 -2.47
N THR A 387 0.47 11.45 -3.19
CA THR A 387 -0.08 10.74 -4.36
C THR A 387 0.22 9.24 -4.28
N GLN A 388 -0.79 8.40 -4.38
CA GLN A 388 -0.64 6.95 -4.20
C GLN A 388 -1.23 6.19 -5.39
N THR A 389 -0.67 5.03 -5.70
CA THR A 389 -1.20 4.12 -6.72
C THR A 389 -1.10 2.66 -6.29
N ASP A 390 -2.03 1.84 -6.73
CA ASP A 390 -1.95 0.36 -6.69
C ASP A 390 -1.67 -0.26 -8.08
N GLY A 391 -1.31 0.58 -9.06
CA GLY A 391 -1.10 0.21 -10.46
C GLY A 391 -2.37 0.20 -11.33
N LYS A 392 -3.55 0.37 -10.72
CA LYS A 392 -4.85 0.48 -11.42
C LYS A 392 -5.55 1.81 -11.13
N TRP A 393 -5.51 2.23 -9.87
CA TRP A 393 -6.06 3.47 -9.36
C TRP A 393 -4.93 4.39 -8.96
N VAL A 394 -5.16 5.68 -9.12
CA VAL A 394 -4.23 6.74 -8.74
C VAL A 394 -5.02 7.77 -7.96
N VAL A 395 -4.55 8.09 -6.76
CA VAL A 395 -5.21 9.05 -5.87
C VAL A 395 -4.28 10.21 -5.62
N LEU A 396 -4.80 11.43 -5.82
CA LEU A 396 -4.11 12.68 -5.53
C LEU A 396 -4.78 13.34 -4.32
N ALA A 397 -4.03 13.54 -3.25
CA ALA A 397 -4.48 14.24 -2.05
C ALA A 397 -4.04 15.71 -2.10
N PRO A 398 -4.97 16.69 -2.12
CA PRO A 398 -4.62 18.10 -1.99
C PRO A 398 -3.99 18.38 -0.63
N GLY A 399 -2.96 19.22 -0.62
CA GLY A 399 -2.36 19.75 0.60
C GLY A 399 -3.09 20.99 1.10
N GLY A 400 -3.01 21.25 2.40
CA GLY A 400 -3.46 22.51 2.99
C GLY A 400 -2.50 23.65 2.62
N PRO A 401 -2.95 24.91 2.68
CA PRO A 401 -2.04 26.04 2.61
C PRO A 401 -1.01 25.92 3.74
N LEU A 402 0.29 26.02 3.42
CA LEU A 402 1.28 26.20 4.47
C LEU A 402 0.88 27.47 5.26
N PRO A 403 0.91 27.46 6.61
CA PRO A 403 0.68 28.66 7.38
C PRO A 403 1.77 29.67 6.99
N THR A 404 1.41 30.65 6.17
CA THR A 404 2.25 31.81 5.94
C THR A 404 2.37 32.52 7.29
N SER A 405 3.59 32.53 7.83
CA SER A 405 3.97 33.46 8.89
C SER A 405 3.37 34.84 8.61
N ARG A 406 2.61 35.35 9.58
CA ARG A 406 1.86 36.63 9.61
C ARG A 406 0.38 36.53 9.19
N VAL A 407 -0.44 36.01 10.11
CA VAL A 407 -1.78 36.57 10.28
C VAL A 407 -1.65 37.64 11.37
N SER A 408 -1.78 38.90 10.98
CA SER A 408 -1.93 40.03 11.90
C SER A 408 -3.12 39.77 12.82
N SER A 409 -2.86 39.74 14.12
CA SER A 409 -3.81 39.49 15.19
C SER A 409 -4.87 40.60 15.27
N SER A 410 -6.03 40.37 14.66
CA SER A 410 -7.23 41.14 14.97
C SER A 410 -8.51 40.37 14.62
N SER A 411 -9.00 39.51 15.53
CA SER A 411 -10.45 39.30 15.73
C SER A 411 -10.76 38.33 16.89
N SER A 412 -11.46 38.89 17.90
CA SER A 412 -12.48 38.35 18.83
C SER A 412 -12.59 36.82 19.09
N PRO A 413 -12.77 36.41 20.37
CA PRO A 413 -12.78 35.01 20.77
C PRO A 413 -14.19 34.41 20.87
N HIS A 414 -14.86 34.05 19.78
CA HIS A 414 -16.03 33.17 19.85
C HIS A 414 -16.16 32.28 18.60
N SER A 415 -16.32 30.97 18.83
CA SER A 415 -16.63 29.86 17.91
C SER A 415 -15.45 29.30 17.08
N PRO A 416 -15.15 27.98 17.15
CA PRO A 416 -14.18 27.34 16.27
C PRO A 416 -14.77 27.22 14.86
N SER A 417 -14.62 28.28 14.07
CA SER A 417 -14.87 28.21 12.64
C SER A 417 -13.86 27.25 12.01
N HIS A 418 -14.33 26.32 11.18
CA HIS A 418 -13.47 25.40 10.43
C HIS A 418 -12.48 26.21 9.58
N ILE A 419 -11.24 26.33 10.06
CA ILE A 419 -10.16 27.12 9.43
C ILE A 419 -9.79 26.56 8.04
N TYR A 420 -10.17 25.31 7.75
CA TYR A 420 -9.89 24.62 6.50
C TYR A 420 -11.17 24.35 5.71
N SER A 421 -11.12 24.63 4.41
CA SER A 421 -12.12 24.13 3.46
C SER A 421 -12.02 22.61 3.35
N PRO A 422 -13.13 21.87 3.20
CA PRO A 422 -13.10 20.42 3.05
C PRO A 422 -12.19 20.02 1.90
N THR A 423 -11.27 19.07 2.14
CA THR A 423 -10.34 18.60 1.13
C THR A 423 -10.91 17.36 0.45
N SER A 424 -11.13 17.45 -0.86
CA SER A 424 -11.59 16.31 -1.66
C SER A 424 -10.42 15.65 -2.38
N LEU A 425 -10.19 14.36 -2.15
CA LEU A 425 -9.17 13.62 -2.90
C LEU A 425 -9.62 13.40 -4.34
N GLN A 426 -8.71 13.36 -5.29
CA GLN A 426 -9.03 13.10 -6.68
C GLN A 426 -8.68 11.66 -7.04
N LEU A 427 -9.64 10.93 -7.61
CA LEU A 427 -9.47 9.55 -8.05
C LEU A 427 -9.33 9.48 -9.57
N TYR A 428 -8.29 8.80 -10.03
CA TYR A 428 -8.02 8.54 -11.43
C TYR A 428 -7.89 7.03 -11.69
N ARG A 429 -8.35 6.59 -12.86
CA ARG A 429 -8.17 5.23 -13.37
C ARG A 429 -6.99 5.20 -14.34
N LEU A 430 -6.03 4.34 -14.03
CA LEU A 430 -4.84 4.09 -14.83
C LEU A 430 -5.08 2.91 -15.77
N SER A 431 -4.90 3.15 -17.07
CA SER A 431 -4.94 2.13 -18.10
C SER A 431 -3.58 2.05 -18.77
N LEU A 432 -2.91 0.90 -18.61
CA LEU A 432 -1.60 0.64 -19.17
C LEU A 432 -1.67 -0.61 -20.07
N PRO A 433 -2.02 -0.43 -21.36
CA PRO A 433 -2.03 -1.53 -22.31
C PRO A 433 -0.64 -2.11 -22.54
N LEU A 434 -0.55 -3.39 -22.94
CA LEU A 434 0.73 -4.00 -23.28
C LEU A 434 1.44 -3.17 -24.36
N ALA A 435 2.75 -3.01 -24.19
CA ALA A 435 3.55 -2.32 -25.18
C ALA A 435 3.49 -3.09 -26.51
N SER A 436 3.03 -2.43 -27.56
CA SER A 436 3.03 -2.94 -28.92
C SER A 436 3.56 -1.85 -29.82
N SER A 437 4.43 -2.23 -30.76
CA SER A 437 5.02 -1.34 -31.76
C SER A 437 4.03 -0.95 -32.86
N ALA A 438 2.79 -1.44 -32.81
CA ALA A 438 1.75 -1.10 -33.78
C ALA A 438 1.28 0.35 -33.59
N ILE A 439 1.13 1.07 -34.71
CA ILE A 439 0.69 2.48 -34.72
C ILE A 439 -0.72 2.65 -34.09
N SER A 440 -1.57 1.63 -34.22
CA SER A 440 -2.93 1.59 -33.65
C SER A 440 -2.98 1.07 -32.20
N ALA A 441 -1.84 0.74 -31.60
CA ALA A 441 -1.81 0.20 -30.24
C ALA A 441 -2.43 1.21 -29.26
N PRO A 442 -3.30 0.76 -28.34
CA PRO A 442 -3.87 1.65 -27.34
C PRO A 442 -2.75 2.29 -26.53
N ARG A 443 -2.83 3.61 -26.33
CA ARG A 443 -1.86 4.35 -25.54
C ARG A 443 -2.21 4.27 -24.05
N PRO A 444 -1.22 4.37 -23.17
CA PRO A 444 -1.46 4.57 -21.75
C PRO A 444 -2.37 5.78 -21.51
N ARG A 445 -3.34 5.63 -20.59
CA ARG A 445 -4.33 6.68 -20.27
C ARG A 445 -4.53 6.81 -18.77
N LEU A 446 -4.67 8.06 -18.34
CA LEU A 446 -5.05 8.41 -16.98
C LEU A 446 -6.38 9.16 -17.03
N THR A 447 -7.45 8.51 -16.55
CA THR A 447 -8.82 9.04 -16.67
C THR A 447 -9.31 9.49 -15.30
N PHE A 448 -9.70 10.75 -15.15
CA PHE A 448 -10.36 11.20 -13.92
C PHE A 448 -11.70 10.48 -13.74
N MET A 449 -11.98 10.05 -12.51
CA MET A 449 -13.16 9.24 -12.20
C MET A 449 -14.12 10.01 -11.30
N ARG A 450 -13.65 10.52 -10.16
CA ARG A 450 -14.47 11.27 -9.18
C ARG A 450 -13.61 11.94 -8.11
N ASN A 451 -14.23 12.83 -7.35
CA ASN A 451 -13.70 13.32 -6.09
C ASN A 451 -14.17 12.43 -4.93
N LEU A 452 -13.26 12.09 -4.02
CA LEU A 452 -13.54 11.38 -2.77
C LEU A 452 -13.70 12.42 -1.66
N HIS A 453 -14.92 12.51 -1.15
CA HIS A 453 -15.28 13.45 -0.09
C HIS A 453 -15.26 12.73 1.27
N GLY A 454 -15.10 13.51 2.35
CA GLY A 454 -15.12 13.02 3.73
C GLY A 454 -14.22 13.86 4.63
N HIS A 455 -12.98 14.11 4.19
CA HIS A 455 -12.02 14.90 4.95
C HIS A 455 -12.44 16.37 5.11
N THR A 456 -12.46 16.81 6.36
CA THR A 456 -12.67 18.20 6.74
C THR A 456 -11.36 18.97 6.88
N CYS A 457 -10.26 18.27 7.14
CA CYS A 457 -8.91 18.81 7.27
C CYS A 457 -8.01 18.33 6.13
N PRO A 458 -6.83 18.95 5.91
CA PRO A 458 -5.86 18.40 4.97
C PRO A 458 -5.36 17.02 5.38
N VAL A 459 -5.06 16.19 4.39
CA VAL A 459 -4.50 14.84 4.59
C VAL A 459 -3.02 14.93 4.94
N SER A 460 -2.60 14.16 5.94
CA SER A 460 -1.19 14.03 6.35
C SER A 460 -0.49 12.88 5.62
N SER A 461 -1.18 11.76 5.41
CA SER A 461 -0.67 10.57 4.71
C SER A 461 -1.80 9.73 4.14
N MET A 462 -1.52 9.02 3.06
CA MET A 462 -2.45 8.12 2.40
C MET A 462 -1.77 6.81 2.03
N SER A 463 -2.56 5.74 1.95
CA SER A 463 -2.15 4.45 1.43
C SER A 463 -3.24 3.91 0.52
N VAL A 464 -2.84 3.32 -0.61
CA VAL A 464 -3.76 2.75 -1.62
C VAL A 464 -3.31 1.35 -1.96
N ALA A 465 -4.23 0.39 -1.84
CA ALA A 465 -4.02 -1.01 -2.17
C ALA A 465 -5.36 -1.68 -2.50
N ASP A 466 -5.37 -2.58 -3.47
CA ASP A 466 -6.50 -3.45 -3.81
C ASP A 466 -7.85 -2.72 -4.02
N GLY A 467 -7.82 -1.55 -4.68
CA GLY A 467 -9.02 -0.74 -4.88
C GLY A 467 -9.59 -0.13 -3.60
N ARG A 468 -8.81 -0.07 -2.51
CA ARG A 468 -9.10 0.68 -1.29
C ARG A 468 -8.12 1.82 -1.12
N CYS A 469 -8.64 2.95 -0.68
CA CYS A 469 -7.83 4.06 -0.20
C CYS A 469 -8.08 4.24 1.30
N VAL A 470 -7.02 4.35 2.08
CA VAL A 470 -7.05 4.76 3.48
C VAL A 470 -6.25 6.05 3.60
N SER A 471 -6.81 7.06 4.24
CA SER A 471 -6.09 8.31 4.47
C SER A 471 -6.28 8.80 5.89
N LEU A 472 -5.28 9.52 6.36
CA LEU A 472 -5.18 10.08 7.69
C LEU A 472 -5.17 11.60 7.59
N GLY A 473 -6.11 12.25 8.27
CA GLY A 473 -6.18 13.71 8.40
C GLY A 473 -5.15 14.24 9.40
N ILE A 474 -4.86 15.54 9.34
CA ILE A 474 -4.07 16.24 10.36
C ILE A 474 -4.78 16.23 11.73
N ASP A 475 -6.10 16.21 11.73
CA ASP A 475 -6.96 16.10 12.91
C ASP A 475 -7.02 14.69 13.50
N GLY A 476 -6.31 13.72 12.91
CA GLY A 476 -6.35 12.32 13.31
C GLY A 476 -7.52 11.53 12.76
N SER A 477 -8.42 12.17 11.98
CA SER A 477 -9.54 11.46 11.33
C SER A 477 -9.01 10.45 10.32
N ILE A 478 -9.61 9.26 10.27
CA ILE A 478 -9.23 8.20 9.33
C ILE A 478 -10.42 7.88 8.45
N TRP A 479 -10.21 8.01 7.15
CA TRP A 479 -11.22 7.73 6.16
C TRP A 479 -10.80 6.58 5.25
N VAL A 480 -11.77 5.74 4.94
CA VAL A 480 -11.63 4.59 4.04
C VAL A 480 -12.58 4.75 2.86
N TRP A 481 -12.09 4.57 1.65
CA TRP A 481 -12.90 4.53 0.43
C TRP A 481 -12.71 3.22 -0.32
N ASP A 482 -13.83 2.71 -0.83
CA ASP A 482 -13.86 1.72 -1.90
C ASP A 482 -13.80 2.46 -3.24
N LEU A 483 -12.68 2.31 -3.96
CA LEU A 483 -12.39 3.09 -5.16
C LEU A 483 -13.25 2.69 -6.36
N GLU A 484 -13.76 1.45 -6.39
CA GLU A 484 -14.68 1.00 -7.43
C GLU A 484 -16.06 1.65 -7.25
N THR A 485 -16.67 1.44 -6.07
CA THR A 485 -18.04 1.88 -5.78
C THR A 485 -18.14 3.35 -5.39
N GLY A 486 -17.06 3.94 -4.89
CA GLY A 486 -17.04 5.30 -4.34
C GLY A 486 -17.60 5.38 -2.92
N ALA A 487 -17.94 4.24 -2.29
CA ALA A 487 -18.41 4.21 -0.91
C ALA A 487 -17.29 4.68 0.04
N SER A 488 -17.64 5.58 0.95
CA SER A 488 -16.73 6.16 1.95
C SER A 488 -17.21 5.82 3.36
N THR A 489 -16.29 5.66 4.29
CA THR A 489 -16.61 5.50 5.71
C THR A 489 -15.48 6.05 6.56
N GLU A 490 -15.85 6.84 7.57
CA GLU A 490 -14.93 7.24 8.63
C GLU A 490 -14.74 6.07 9.61
N VAL A 491 -13.51 5.81 9.99
CA VAL A 491 -13.19 4.80 11.00
C VAL A 491 -13.51 5.39 12.36
N LEU A 492 -14.43 4.75 13.10
CA LEU A 492 -14.87 5.22 14.40
C LEU A 492 -13.68 5.26 15.36
N ALA A 493 -13.24 6.47 15.70
CA ALA A 493 -12.22 6.69 16.72
C ALA A 493 -12.86 6.46 18.10
N GLN A 494 -12.66 5.29 18.69
CA GLN A 494 -12.61 5.18 20.15
C GLN A 494 -11.20 5.55 20.59
N ASP A 495 -10.78 6.78 20.31
CA ASP A 495 -9.52 7.28 20.81
C ASP A 495 -9.80 7.92 22.18
N PRO A 496 -9.22 7.40 23.28
CA PRO A 496 -9.18 8.14 24.53
C PRO A 496 -8.34 9.40 24.28
N GLU A 497 -8.98 10.56 24.37
CA GLU A 497 -8.42 11.92 24.31
C GLU A 497 -7.05 12.04 23.63
N VAL A 498 -7.05 12.24 22.31
CA VAL A 498 -5.90 12.88 21.66
C VAL A 498 -5.82 14.27 22.25
N ALA A 499 -4.84 14.50 23.14
CA ALA A 499 -4.54 15.81 23.67
C ALA A 499 -4.47 16.80 22.51
N HIS A 500 -5.37 17.78 22.52
CA HIS A 500 -5.33 18.88 21.59
C HIS A 500 -3.89 19.45 21.56
N PRO A 501 -3.31 19.72 20.38
CA PRO A 501 -2.04 20.43 20.34
C PRO A 501 -2.23 21.73 21.12
N SER A 502 -1.44 21.88 22.18
CA SER A 502 -1.48 23.06 23.05
C SER A 502 -1.33 24.32 22.21
N THR A 503 -2.26 25.25 22.38
CA THR A 503 -2.37 26.53 21.64
C THR A 503 -1.20 27.50 21.88
N HIS A 504 -0.09 27.05 22.44
CA HIS A 504 1.06 27.89 22.78
C HIS A 504 2.37 27.18 22.41
N GLY A 505 2.81 27.39 21.17
CA GLY A 505 4.08 26.90 20.62
C GLY A 505 3.89 26.60 19.13
N GLY A 506 4.77 27.10 18.26
CA GLY A 506 4.60 27.00 16.81
C GLY A 506 4.25 25.58 16.34
N ILE A 507 3.16 25.45 15.57
CA ILE A 507 2.63 24.16 15.14
C ILE A 507 3.59 23.51 14.13
N GLN A 508 4.53 22.69 14.60
CA GLN A 508 5.21 21.73 13.74
C GLN A 508 4.29 20.51 13.59
N PHE A 509 3.62 20.42 12.45
CA PHE A 509 2.81 19.26 12.10
C PHE A 509 3.74 18.07 11.82
N GLU A 510 3.77 17.09 12.73
CA GLU A 510 4.55 15.88 12.52
C GLU A 510 3.96 15.04 11.38
N LYS A 511 4.80 14.61 10.44
CA LYS A 511 4.36 13.79 9.30
C LYS A 511 3.99 12.40 9.79
N CYS A 512 2.69 12.12 9.85
CA CYS A 512 2.17 10.82 10.20
C CYS A 512 2.35 9.82 9.03
N MET A 513 2.31 8.53 9.34
CA MET A 513 2.28 7.46 8.34
C MET A 513 1.07 6.57 8.53
N VAL A 514 0.48 6.10 7.43
CA VAL A 514 -0.57 5.09 7.45
C VAL A 514 -0.19 3.92 6.54
N ALA A 515 -0.36 2.70 7.05
CA ALA A 515 -0.29 1.46 6.29
C ALA A 515 -1.54 0.63 6.61
N PHE A 516 -2.04 -0.14 5.66
CA PHE A 516 -3.17 -1.03 5.93
C PHE A 516 -3.02 -2.33 5.17
N ASP A 517 -3.60 -3.37 5.74
CA ASP A 517 -3.86 -4.64 5.08
C ASP A 517 -5.36 -4.91 5.16
N GLU A 518 -5.79 -6.13 4.89
CA GLU A 518 -7.21 -6.46 4.90
C GLU A 518 -7.82 -6.59 6.30
N ARG A 519 -6.98 -6.76 7.32
CA ARG A 519 -7.38 -7.01 8.71
C ARG A 519 -7.23 -5.78 9.57
N ARG A 520 -6.29 -4.89 9.24
CA ARG A 520 -5.93 -3.77 10.11
C ARG A 520 -5.46 -2.54 9.35
N ILE A 521 -5.62 -1.40 10.00
CA ILE A 521 -4.97 -0.13 9.67
C ILE A 521 -3.96 0.15 10.77
N VAL A 522 -2.73 0.52 10.40
CA VAL A 522 -1.68 0.92 11.34
C VAL A 522 -1.28 2.35 11.04
N THR A 523 -1.32 3.19 12.07
CA THR A 523 -0.96 4.61 11.99
C THR A 523 0.20 4.91 12.91
N ALA A 524 1.21 5.64 12.44
CA ALA A 524 2.30 6.17 13.25
C ALA A 524 2.24 7.70 13.30
N GLN A 525 2.35 8.24 14.52
CA GLN A 525 2.53 9.65 14.81
C GLN A 525 3.64 9.79 15.84
N GLY A 526 4.79 10.32 15.42
CA GLY A 526 6.00 10.26 16.24
C GLY A 526 6.41 8.82 16.54
N ASP A 527 6.63 8.53 17.82
CA ASP A 527 6.90 7.18 18.35
C ASP A 527 5.61 6.40 18.70
N CYS A 528 4.43 7.02 18.58
CA CYS A 528 3.16 6.37 18.89
C CYS A 528 2.63 5.62 17.67
N VAL A 529 2.55 4.29 17.76
CA VAL A 529 1.94 3.44 16.74
C VAL A 529 0.62 2.86 17.24
N ARG A 530 -0.45 3.10 16.49
CA ARG A 530 -1.79 2.57 16.77
C ARG A 530 -2.21 1.57 15.71
N VAL A 531 -2.75 0.44 16.15
CA VAL A 531 -3.26 -0.65 15.31
C VAL A 531 -4.77 -0.70 15.46
N ARG A 532 -5.49 -0.58 14.34
CA ARG A 532 -6.95 -0.66 14.28
C ARG A 532 -7.34 -1.96 13.59
N ARG A 533 -7.81 -2.94 14.36
CA ARG A 533 -8.19 -4.30 13.91
C ARG A 533 -9.67 -4.37 13.53
N PHE A 534 -9.97 -4.87 12.34
CA PHE A 534 -11.32 -5.02 11.78
C PHE A 534 -11.84 -6.47 11.84
N ASP A 535 -11.02 -7.41 12.28
CA ASP A 535 -11.34 -8.84 12.40
C ASP A 535 -12.03 -9.24 13.71
N ILE A 536 -12.49 -8.24 14.48
CA ILE A 536 -13.31 -8.39 15.69
C ILE A 536 -14.59 -9.19 15.47
#